data_AF-A0A1J5RDQ0-F1
#
_entry.id   AF-A0A1J5RDQ0-F1
#
_cell.length_a   1.000
_cell.length_b   1.000
_cell.length_c   1.000
_cell.angle_alpha   90.00
_cell.angle_beta   90.00
_cell.angle_gamma   90.00
#
_symmetry.space_group_name_H-M   'P 1'
#
loop_
_entity.id
_entity.type
_entity.pdbx_description
1 polymer ?
#
loop_
_entity_poly.entity_id
_entity_poly.type
_entity_poly.pdbx_seq_one_letter_code
_entity_poly.pdbx_strand_id
1 'polypeptide(L)'
;MTTHPAPLYRSTACLWACSCALFLLSGCAELKAHSAAVAPHAEPQVVQPAAQAQSAAPVSPLATLFKPEPLSMAWIGDTLRHIAIESQAAANADQQRLQALGAQRTPADKLKLAYLLIARASPTPDEATQAQDLLRGLDSQTEDPASKQFIRVLQRLSRQTLDLAQLRAELVRSNKQVADLQDKIGQIKNLEVELQDRAQSRPGQVKPGQTK
;
A
#
# COMPACT_ATOMS: atom_id res chain seq x y z
N MET A 1 47.08 -42.09 -9.25
CA MET A 1 45.71 -41.99 -9.82
C MET A 1 45.08 -40.73 -9.27
N THR A 2 45.15 -39.65 -10.04
CA THR A 2 44.74 -38.29 -9.66
C THR A 2 43.42 -37.96 -10.35
N THR A 3 42.37 -37.68 -9.58
CA THR A 3 41.06 -37.26 -10.07
C THR A 3 40.87 -35.77 -9.83
N HIS A 4 40.88 -34.99 -10.91
CA HIS A 4 40.28 -33.66 -10.95
C HIS A 4 38.78 -33.78 -11.25
N PRO A 5 37.94 -32.91 -10.67
CA PRO A 5 36.87 -32.36 -11.50
C PRO A 5 36.60 -30.85 -11.26
N ALA A 6 36.47 -30.14 -12.38
CA ALA A 6 35.75 -28.89 -12.68
C ALA A 6 36.53 -28.15 -13.79
N PRO A 7 35.89 -27.59 -14.84
CA PRO A 7 34.74 -26.69 -14.70
C PRO A 7 33.62 -26.88 -15.74
N LEU A 8 32.41 -26.42 -15.41
CA LEU A 8 31.42 -26.03 -16.42
C LEU A 8 31.05 -24.57 -16.20
N TYR A 9 31.37 -23.77 -17.22
CA TYR A 9 31.06 -22.36 -17.35
C TYR A 9 30.33 -22.16 -18.70
N ARG A 10 29.48 -21.13 -18.73
CA ARG A 10 28.60 -20.60 -19.80
C ARG A 10 27.13 -21.01 -19.67
N SER A 11 26.22 -20.12 -19.29
CA SER A 11 25.79 -18.83 -19.90
C SER A 11 25.09 -19.00 -21.24
N THR A 12 23.77 -18.77 -21.26
CA THR A 12 23.02 -17.80 -22.09
C THR A 12 21.52 -17.98 -21.82
N ALA A 13 20.86 -16.96 -21.26
CA ALA A 13 19.99 -16.01 -21.97
C ALA A 13 18.55 -16.50 -22.17
N CYS A 14 17.64 -16.02 -21.31
CA CYS A 14 16.21 -15.88 -21.62
C CYS A 14 15.82 -14.44 -21.31
N LEU A 15 15.99 -13.58 -22.32
CA LEU A 15 15.42 -12.24 -22.39
C LEU A 15 14.12 -12.32 -23.20
N TRP A 16 13.14 -11.50 -22.77
CA TRP A 16 12.00 -10.99 -23.53
C TRP A 16 10.78 -11.89 -23.74
N ALA A 17 9.68 -11.55 -23.05
CA ALA A 17 8.53 -10.92 -23.71
C ALA A 17 7.60 -10.29 -22.67
N CYS A 18 7.64 -8.97 -22.62
CA CYS A 18 6.67 -8.10 -21.99
C CYS A 18 5.64 -7.76 -23.06
N SER A 19 4.35 -8.01 -22.84
CA SER A 19 3.29 -7.44 -23.68
C SER A 19 2.14 -6.92 -22.84
N CYS A 20 1.99 -5.59 -22.95
CA CYS A 20 0.93 -4.76 -22.42
C CYS A 20 -0.44 -5.14 -23.00
N ALA A 21 -1.46 -5.08 -22.15
CA ALA A 21 -2.83 -4.82 -22.58
C ALA A 21 -3.54 -4.00 -21.49
N LEU A 22 -3.23 -2.70 -21.46
CA LEU A 22 -4.11 -1.67 -20.92
C LEU A 22 -4.92 -1.16 -22.10
N PHE A 23 -6.25 -1.34 -22.10
CA PHE A 23 -7.17 -0.35 -22.68
C PHE A 23 -8.63 -0.67 -22.32
N LEU A 24 -9.35 0.41 -21.99
CA LEU A 24 -10.81 0.62 -22.02
C LEU A 24 -11.67 0.00 -20.91
N LEU A 25 -12.18 0.88 -20.06
CA LEU A 25 -13.60 1.05 -19.68
C LEU A 25 -13.67 2.38 -18.91
N SER A 26 -13.79 3.50 -19.62
CA SER A 26 -15.07 4.11 -20.03
C SER A 26 -15.91 4.46 -18.81
N GLY A 27 -15.87 5.74 -18.44
CA GLY A 27 -16.58 6.29 -17.30
C GLY A 27 -18.08 6.35 -17.54
N CYS A 28 -18.83 6.01 -16.50
CA CYS A 28 -20.22 6.39 -16.34
C CYS A 28 -20.27 7.64 -15.46
N ALA A 29 -20.64 8.75 -16.07
CA ALA A 29 -21.20 9.89 -15.36
C ALA A 29 -22.56 9.47 -14.78
N GLU A 30 -22.87 9.82 -13.53
CA GLU A 30 -24.24 10.16 -13.18
C GLU A 30 -24.37 10.92 -11.84
N LEU A 31 -25.18 11.97 -11.94
CA LEU A 31 -26.13 12.50 -10.96
C LEU A 31 -25.63 13.23 -9.70
N LYS A 32 -25.42 14.52 -9.95
CA LYS A 32 -25.61 15.64 -9.03
C LYS A 32 -27.09 15.76 -8.63
N ALA A 33 -27.45 15.37 -7.41
CA ALA A 33 -28.74 15.72 -6.81
C ALA A 33 -28.54 16.87 -5.82
N HIS A 34 -29.00 18.06 -6.20
CA HIS A 34 -29.28 19.13 -5.27
C HIS A 34 -30.61 18.83 -4.60
N SER A 35 -30.67 18.97 -3.27
CA SER A 35 -31.94 19.21 -2.58
C SER A 35 -31.73 20.36 -1.61
N ALA A 36 -32.38 21.48 -1.93
CA ALA A 36 -32.53 22.64 -1.08
C ALA A 36 -33.98 22.69 -0.56
N ALA A 37 -34.07 22.77 0.77
CA ALA A 37 -34.97 23.57 1.60
C ALA A 37 -36.50 23.53 1.41
N VAL A 38 -37.21 23.39 2.55
CA VAL A 38 -38.06 24.39 3.26
C VAL A 38 -38.91 23.62 4.30
N ALA A 39 -38.56 23.69 5.61
CA ALA A 39 -39.18 24.45 6.72
C ALA A 39 -40.53 23.87 7.24
N PRO A 40 -41.05 24.18 8.45
CA PRO A 40 -40.62 25.15 9.47
C PRO A 40 -40.65 24.61 10.94
N HIS A 41 -40.18 25.42 11.91
CA HIS A 41 -40.66 25.55 13.31
C HIS A 41 -39.54 26.10 14.20
N ALA A 42 -39.63 27.35 14.64
CA ALA A 42 -40.31 27.83 15.86
C ALA A 42 -39.35 27.86 17.06
N GLU A 43 -38.96 29.07 17.44
CA GLU A 43 -38.42 29.46 18.76
C GLU A 43 -39.38 29.02 19.89
N PRO A 44 -38.92 28.78 21.14
CA PRO A 44 -38.45 29.89 22.00
C PRO A 44 -37.41 29.59 23.13
N GLN A 45 -36.78 30.68 23.57
CA GLN A 45 -36.40 31.09 24.94
C GLN A 45 -35.50 30.25 25.89
N VAL A 46 -34.53 31.01 26.40
CA VAL A 46 -33.69 30.94 27.62
C VAL A 46 -34.51 30.77 28.92
N VAL A 47 -34.06 29.98 29.91
CA VAL A 47 -33.76 30.33 31.33
C VAL A 47 -33.02 29.17 32.04
N GLN A 48 -32.12 29.55 32.94
CA GLN A 48 -31.12 28.84 33.75
C GLN A 48 -31.65 28.05 34.99
N PRO A 49 -30.78 27.44 35.85
CA PRO A 49 -31.00 26.16 36.56
C PRO A 49 -31.38 26.28 38.06
N ALA A 50 -31.81 25.17 38.67
CA ALA A 50 -31.69 24.92 40.11
C ALA A 50 -31.79 23.41 40.44
N ALA A 51 -31.10 23.02 41.51
CA ALA A 51 -30.79 21.67 41.97
C ALA A 51 -31.96 20.92 42.64
N GLN A 52 -31.92 19.59 42.67
CA GLN A 52 -31.69 18.79 43.90
C GLN A 52 -31.96 17.28 43.74
N ALA A 53 -31.19 16.52 44.53
CA ALA A 53 -31.51 15.25 45.20
C ALA A 53 -31.50 13.92 44.41
N GLN A 54 -30.35 13.23 44.55
CA GLN A 54 -30.15 11.81 44.87
C GLN A 54 -31.37 10.87 44.77
N SER A 55 -31.24 9.85 43.92
CA SER A 55 -31.70 8.50 44.27
C SER A 55 -30.69 7.46 43.79
N ALA A 56 -30.45 6.49 44.64
CA ALA A 56 -29.47 5.42 44.52
C ALA A 56 -29.74 4.51 43.32
N ALA A 57 -28.66 3.90 42.83
CA ALA A 57 -28.62 2.98 41.69
C ALA A 57 -29.68 1.86 41.73
N PRO A 58 -30.01 1.32 40.54
CA PRO A 58 -29.63 -0.06 40.33
C PRO A 58 -28.60 -0.13 39.20
N VAL A 59 -27.48 -0.77 39.55
CA VAL A 59 -26.58 -1.49 38.65
C VAL A 59 -27.34 -1.98 37.41
N SER A 60 -26.98 -1.47 36.24
CA SER A 60 -27.27 -2.17 34.98
C SER A 60 -26.18 -3.23 34.81
N PRO A 61 -26.45 -4.54 34.96
CA PRO A 61 -25.50 -5.59 34.64
C PRO A 61 -25.57 -5.94 33.14
N LEU A 62 -25.85 -4.94 32.29
CA LEU A 62 -26.01 -5.10 30.84
C LEU A 62 -24.77 -4.68 30.05
N ALA A 63 -23.65 -4.41 30.72
CA ALA A 63 -22.34 -4.20 30.11
C ALA A 63 -21.53 -5.52 29.98
N THR A 64 -22.14 -6.68 30.21
CA THR A 64 -21.45 -7.99 30.26
C THR A 64 -21.95 -9.03 29.26
N LEU A 65 -22.79 -8.68 28.28
CA LEU A 65 -23.38 -9.66 27.37
C LEU A 65 -23.05 -9.49 25.87
N PHE A 66 -21.98 -8.75 25.56
CA PHE A 66 -21.34 -8.85 24.26
C PHE A 66 -19.85 -8.98 24.50
N LYS A 67 -19.44 -10.17 24.97
CA LYS A 67 -18.05 -10.58 24.73
C LYS A 67 -17.91 -10.58 23.21
N PRO A 68 -17.08 -9.71 22.61
CA PRO A 68 -16.80 -9.82 21.18
C PRO A 68 -16.34 -11.26 20.96
N GLU A 69 -16.98 -11.91 19.99
CA GLU A 69 -16.72 -13.32 19.72
C GLU A 69 -15.21 -13.52 19.58
N PRO A 70 -14.61 -14.40 20.40
CA PRO A 70 -13.16 -14.56 20.39
C PRO A 70 -12.76 -15.01 19.00
N LEU A 71 -11.68 -14.40 18.51
CA LEU A 71 -11.17 -14.62 17.17
C LEU A 71 -10.79 -16.11 17.05
N SER A 72 -11.60 -16.88 16.33
CA SER A 72 -11.55 -18.35 16.28
C SER A 72 -11.13 -18.85 14.91
N MET A 73 -10.52 -20.04 14.84
CA MET A 73 -10.07 -20.58 13.56
C MET A 73 -11.22 -20.90 12.60
N ALA A 74 -12.41 -21.22 13.12
CA ALA A 74 -13.60 -21.40 12.30
C ALA A 74 -13.94 -20.09 11.58
N TRP A 75 -14.03 -18.99 12.33
CA TRP A 75 -14.28 -17.67 11.76
C TRP A 75 -13.18 -17.24 10.77
N ILE A 76 -11.91 -17.44 11.12
CA ILE A 76 -10.77 -17.13 10.23
C ILE A 76 -10.90 -17.93 8.93
N GLY A 77 -11.10 -19.25 9.03
CA GLY A 77 -11.20 -20.14 7.87
C GLY A 77 -12.36 -19.77 6.95
N ASP A 78 -13.53 -19.47 7.51
CA ASP A 78 -14.71 -19.07 6.75
C ASP A 78 -14.50 -17.71 6.07
N THR A 79 -13.89 -16.75 6.79
CA THR A 79 -13.55 -15.44 6.23
C THR A 79 -12.57 -15.54 5.06
N LEU A 80 -11.51 -16.34 5.20
CA LEU A 80 -10.53 -16.54 4.14
C LEU A 80 -11.16 -17.24 2.92
N ARG A 81 -12.02 -18.24 3.15
CA ARG A 81 -12.75 -18.93 2.08
C ARG A 81 -13.67 -17.97 1.34
N HIS A 82 -14.36 -17.08 2.07
CA HIS A 82 -15.21 -16.06 1.48
C HIS A 82 -14.40 -15.09 0.61
N ILE A 83 -13.29 -14.55 1.13
CA ILE A 83 -12.42 -13.64 0.37
C ILE A 83 -11.86 -14.31 -0.89
N ALA A 84 -11.54 -15.61 -0.83
CA ALA A 84 -10.99 -16.35 -1.97
C ALA A 84 -11.96 -16.48 -3.17
N ILE A 85 -13.27 -16.37 -2.93
CA ILE A 85 -14.30 -16.40 -3.99
C ILE A 85 -14.89 -15.02 -4.27
N GLU A 86 -14.49 -14.01 -3.50
CA GLU A 86 -15.01 -12.66 -3.60
C GLU A 86 -14.41 -11.94 -4.82
N SER A 87 -15.20 -11.11 -5.49
CA SER A 87 -14.69 -10.29 -6.59
C SER A 87 -13.75 -9.21 -6.06
N GLN A 88 -12.79 -8.78 -6.89
CA GLN A 88 -11.87 -7.69 -6.52
C GLN A 88 -12.62 -6.40 -6.14
N ALA A 89 -13.73 -6.09 -6.80
CA ALA A 89 -14.53 -4.90 -6.52
C ALA A 89 -15.16 -4.97 -5.12
N ALA A 90 -15.68 -6.13 -4.73
CA ALA A 90 -16.25 -6.36 -3.41
C ALA A 90 -15.17 -6.33 -2.32
N ALA A 91 -14.01 -6.96 -2.56
CA ALA A 91 -12.87 -6.87 -1.64
C ALA A 91 -12.40 -5.42 -1.43
N ASN A 92 -12.38 -4.59 -2.48
CA ASN A 92 -12.05 -3.17 -2.37
C ASN A 92 -13.12 -2.38 -1.58
N ALA A 93 -14.40 -2.67 -1.80
CA ALA A 93 -15.49 -2.03 -1.07
C ALA A 93 -15.46 -2.38 0.42
N ASP A 94 -15.20 -3.64 0.76
CA ASP A 94 -15.07 -4.08 2.14
C ASP A 94 -13.81 -3.48 2.80
N GLN A 95 -12.69 -3.40 2.08
CA GLN A 95 -11.51 -2.68 2.56
C GLN A 95 -11.84 -1.23 2.90
N GLN A 96 -12.53 -0.50 2.02
CA GLN A 96 -12.94 0.89 2.28
C GLN A 96 -13.88 1.00 3.48
N ARG A 97 -14.84 0.09 3.59
CA ARG A 97 -15.76 0.01 4.73
C ARG A 97 -14.99 -0.19 6.04
N LEU A 98 -14.09 -1.16 6.08
CA LEU A 98 -13.26 -1.44 7.25
C LEU A 98 -12.31 -0.27 7.55
N GLN A 99 -11.80 0.42 6.53
CA GLN A 99 -10.99 1.62 6.70
C GLN A 99 -11.80 2.75 7.36
N ALA A 100 -13.06 2.96 6.94
CA ALA A 100 -13.93 3.99 7.52
C ALA A 100 -14.24 3.79 9.01
N LEU A 101 -14.20 2.54 9.52
CA LEU A 101 -14.43 2.25 10.94
C LEU A 101 -13.31 2.79 11.86
N GLY A 102 -12.11 3.06 11.34
CA GLY A 102 -11.03 3.67 12.12
C GLY A 102 -10.70 2.91 13.41
N ALA A 103 -10.82 3.60 14.55
CA ALA A 103 -10.55 3.05 15.88
C ALA A 103 -11.63 2.08 16.39
N GLN A 104 -12.84 2.08 15.80
CA GLN A 104 -13.96 1.24 16.23
C GLN A 104 -13.87 -0.22 15.74
N ARG A 105 -12.80 -0.57 15.02
CA ARG A 105 -12.60 -1.92 14.47
C ARG A 105 -12.49 -2.95 15.58
N THR A 106 -13.29 -4.00 15.48
CA THR A 106 -13.15 -5.21 16.29
C THR A 106 -11.85 -5.95 15.94
N PRO A 107 -11.39 -6.91 16.77
CA PRO A 107 -10.20 -7.69 16.45
C PRO A 107 -10.34 -8.46 15.12
N ALA A 108 -11.55 -8.95 14.84
CA ALA A 108 -11.91 -9.61 13.59
C ALA A 108 -11.78 -8.66 12.39
N ASP A 109 -12.29 -7.43 12.51
CA ASP A 109 -12.16 -6.40 11.47
C ASP A 109 -10.70 -6.04 11.19
N LYS A 110 -9.87 -5.95 12.24
CA LYS A 110 -8.43 -5.69 12.10
C LYS A 110 -7.74 -6.82 11.34
N LEU A 111 -8.06 -8.07 11.66
CA LEU A 111 -7.49 -9.23 10.96
C LEU A 111 -7.91 -9.25 9.50
N LYS A 112 -9.20 -9.05 9.21
CA LYS A 112 -9.74 -9.04 7.85
C LYS A 112 -9.11 -7.93 7.02
N LEU A 113 -9.05 -6.72 7.56
CA LEU A 113 -8.43 -5.58 6.88
C LEU A 113 -6.94 -5.82 6.62
N ALA A 114 -6.20 -6.31 7.62
CA ALA A 114 -4.78 -6.62 7.43
C ALA A 114 -4.56 -7.67 6.35
N TYR A 115 -5.39 -8.71 6.30
CA TYR A 115 -5.32 -9.72 5.26
C TYR A 115 -5.61 -9.14 3.88
N LEU A 116 -6.66 -8.32 3.72
CA LEU A 116 -6.98 -7.67 2.45
C LEU A 116 -5.84 -6.78 1.94
N LEU A 117 -5.19 -6.03 2.83
CA LEU A 117 -4.04 -5.19 2.49
C LEU A 117 -2.83 -6.03 2.03
N ILE A 118 -2.56 -7.16 2.70
CA ILE A 118 -1.44 -8.06 2.35
C ILE A 118 -1.72 -8.85 1.07
N ALA A 119 -2.97 -9.26 0.84
CA ALA A 119 -3.38 -10.10 -0.28
C ALA A 119 -3.39 -9.37 -1.63
N ARG A 120 -3.17 -8.05 -1.66
CA ARG A 120 -3.03 -7.30 -2.92
C ARG A 120 -1.80 -7.80 -3.69
N ALA A 121 -1.88 -7.78 -5.03
CA ALA A 121 -0.77 -8.21 -5.88
C ALA A 121 0.53 -7.38 -5.67
N SER A 122 0.38 -6.10 -5.34
CA SER A 122 1.52 -5.23 -5.01
C SER A 122 1.11 -4.16 -3.99
N PRO A 123 1.11 -4.50 -2.69
CA PRO A 123 0.83 -3.53 -1.64
C PRO A 123 1.90 -2.43 -1.63
N THR A 124 1.48 -1.21 -1.33
CA THR A 124 2.40 -0.09 -1.11
C THR A 124 3.11 -0.24 0.25
N PRO A 125 4.25 0.45 0.48
CA PRO A 125 4.90 0.45 1.78
C PRO A 125 3.97 0.91 2.91
N ASP A 126 3.09 1.88 2.64
CA ASP A 126 2.13 2.40 3.63
C ASP A 126 1.05 1.36 3.96
N GLU A 127 0.51 0.67 2.95
CA GLU A 127 -0.47 -0.41 3.13
C GLU A 127 0.14 -1.58 3.91
N ALA A 128 1.38 -1.95 3.59
CA ALA A 128 2.09 -3.02 4.29
C ALA A 128 2.39 -2.64 5.76
N THR A 129 2.73 -1.38 6.01
CA THR A 129 2.92 -0.85 7.38
C THR A 129 1.61 -0.87 8.15
N GLN A 130 0.53 -0.40 7.54
CA GLN A 130 -0.81 -0.43 8.12
C GLN A 130 -1.23 -1.86 8.48
N ALA A 131 -1.01 -2.83 7.60
CA ALA A 131 -1.31 -4.23 7.88
C ALA A 131 -0.51 -4.77 9.07
N GLN A 132 0.78 -4.42 9.17
CA GLN A 132 1.61 -4.80 10.30
C GLN A 132 1.09 -4.22 11.63
N ASP A 133 0.70 -2.94 11.64
CA ASP A 133 0.16 -2.29 12.83
C ASP A 133 -1.19 -2.89 13.27
N LEU A 134 -2.07 -3.22 12.31
CA LEU A 134 -3.36 -3.87 12.59
C LEU A 134 -3.20 -5.25 13.22
N LEU A 135 -2.13 -5.97 12.86
CA LEU A 135 -1.84 -7.32 13.39
C LEU A 135 -1.11 -7.29 14.74
N ARG A 136 -0.58 -6.13 15.17
CA ARG A 136 0.23 -6.02 16.38
C ARG A 136 -0.62 -6.35 17.61
N GLY A 137 -0.19 -7.32 18.40
CA GLY A 137 -0.86 -7.73 19.65
C GLY A 137 -2.22 -8.40 19.45
N LEU A 138 -2.56 -8.81 18.22
CA LEU A 138 -3.83 -9.49 17.96
C LEU A 138 -3.82 -10.95 18.47
N ASP A 139 -2.64 -11.56 18.57
CA ASP A 139 -2.46 -12.93 19.08
C ASP A 139 -2.76 -13.05 20.58
N SER A 140 -2.66 -11.96 21.35
CA SER A 140 -3.11 -11.93 22.74
C SER A 140 -4.63 -11.77 22.91
N GLN A 141 -5.38 -11.55 21.82
CA GLN A 141 -6.84 -11.32 21.86
C GLN A 141 -7.68 -12.57 21.52
N THR A 142 -7.02 -13.71 21.38
CA THR A 142 -7.68 -15.01 21.20
C THR A 142 -7.13 -15.99 22.24
N GLU A 143 -7.96 -16.90 22.71
CA GLU A 143 -7.55 -18.00 23.58
C GLU A 143 -7.20 -19.26 22.77
N ASP A 144 -7.70 -19.36 21.53
CA ASP A 144 -7.52 -20.51 20.64
C ASP A 144 -6.05 -20.62 20.16
N PRO A 145 -5.32 -21.70 20.50
CA PRO A 145 -3.93 -21.89 20.09
C PRO A 145 -3.72 -21.87 18.57
N ALA A 146 -4.69 -22.39 17.80
CA ALA A 146 -4.58 -22.43 16.35
C ALA A 146 -4.73 -21.03 15.75
N SER A 147 -5.67 -20.23 16.25
CA SER A 147 -5.82 -18.82 15.89
C SER A 147 -4.57 -18.00 16.24
N LYS A 148 -3.98 -18.21 17.42
CA LYS A 148 -2.70 -17.58 17.80
C LYS A 148 -1.61 -17.87 16.79
N GLN A 149 -1.47 -19.14 16.41
CA GLN A 149 -0.44 -19.54 15.46
C GLN A 149 -0.67 -18.95 14.08
N PHE A 150 -1.92 -18.95 13.60
CA PHE A 150 -2.28 -18.30 12.34
C PHE A 150 -1.92 -16.80 12.35
N ILE A 151 -2.31 -16.07 13.38
CA ILE A 151 -2.00 -14.64 13.51
C ILE A 151 -0.49 -14.41 13.52
N ARG A 152 0.30 -15.24 14.21
CA ARG A 152 1.77 -15.14 14.22
C ARG A 152 2.39 -15.37 12.84
N VAL A 153 1.86 -16.33 12.09
CA VAL A 153 2.28 -16.56 10.71
C VAL A 153 1.95 -15.33 9.86
N LEU A 154 0.75 -14.78 9.99
CA LEU A 154 0.34 -13.59 9.25
C LEU A 154 1.16 -12.34 9.64
N GLN A 155 1.51 -12.18 10.91
CA GLN A 155 2.45 -11.15 11.39
C GLN A 155 3.86 -11.32 10.78
N ARG A 156 4.31 -12.56 10.57
CA ARG A 156 5.61 -12.83 9.91
C ARG A 156 5.52 -12.51 8.42
N LEU A 157 4.43 -12.92 7.77
CA LEU A 157 4.18 -12.63 6.37
C LEU A 157 4.09 -11.11 6.14
N SER A 158 3.42 -10.36 7.01
CA SER A 158 3.28 -8.91 6.88
C SER A 158 4.63 -8.18 6.98
N ARG A 159 5.56 -8.65 7.81
CA ARG A 159 6.95 -8.15 7.84
C ARG A 159 7.64 -8.37 6.49
N GLN A 160 7.55 -9.58 5.94
CA GLN A 160 8.16 -9.89 4.64
C GLN A 160 7.52 -9.07 3.51
N THR A 161 6.20 -8.86 3.55
CA THR A 161 5.49 -8.01 2.60
C THR A 161 5.96 -6.56 2.66
N LEU A 162 6.19 -6.03 3.87
CA LEU A 162 6.75 -4.69 4.04
C LEU A 162 8.16 -4.57 3.47
N ASP A 163 9.05 -5.50 3.80
CA ASP A 163 10.42 -5.52 3.28
C ASP A 163 10.42 -5.54 1.74
N LEU A 164 9.58 -6.40 1.14
CA LEU A 164 9.42 -6.48 -0.32
C LEU A 164 8.86 -5.19 -0.92
N ALA A 165 7.87 -4.55 -0.28
CA ALA A 165 7.30 -3.29 -0.75
C ALA A 165 8.35 -2.16 -0.72
N GLN A 166 9.19 -2.11 0.33
CA GLN A 166 10.29 -1.15 0.45
C GLN A 166 11.35 -1.37 -0.63
N LEU A 167 11.77 -2.62 -0.87
CA LEU A 167 12.73 -2.96 -1.91
C LEU A 167 12.21 -2.60 -3.31
N ARG A 168 10.92 -2.83 -3.59
CA ARG A 168 10.30 -2.40 -4.85
C ARG A 168 10.32 -0.89 -5.01
N ALA A 169 10.00 -0.15 -3.95
CA ALA A 169 10.02 1.31 -3.97
C ALA A 169 11.45 1.86 -4.18
N GLU A 170 12.45 1.21 -3.60
CA GLU A 170 13.86 1.54 -3.81
C GLU A 170 14.32 1.25 -5.23
N LEU A 171 13.95 0.09 -5.78
CA LEU A 171 14.26 -0.29 -7.16
C LEU A 171 13.70 0.75 -8.16
N VAL A 172 12.45 1.20 -7.96
CA VAL A 172 11.84 2.25 -8.79
C VAL A 172 12.63 3.56 -8.71
N ARG A 173 13.05 3.98 -7.50
CA ARG A 173 13.88 5.19 -7.31
C ARG A 173 15.23 5.06 -8.00
N SER A 174 15.90 3.91 -7.85
CA SER A 174 17.18 3.63 -8.49
C SER A 174 17.06 3.65 -10.01
N ASN A 175 16.03 3.03 -10.58
CA ASN A 175 15.80 3.02 -12.03
C ASN A 175 15.57 4.44 -12.58
N LYS A 176 14.88 5.30 -11.83
CA LYS A 176 14.71 6.71 -12.21
C LYS A 176 16.05 7.47 -12.21
N GLN A 177 16.91 7.22 -11.22
CA GLN A 177 18.25 7.82 -11.17
C GLN A 177 19.11 7.35 -12.35
N VAL A 178 19.05 6.06 -12.69
CA VAL A 178 19.77 5.52 -13.85
C VAL A 178 19.29 6.18 -15.14
N ALA A 179 17.98 6.37 -15.34
CA ALA A 179 17.44 7.06 -16.50
C ALA A 179 17.92 8.52 -16.59
N ASP A 180 17.86 9.28 -15.48
CA ASP A 180 18.35 10.67 -15.42
C ASP A 180 19.85 10.77 -15.73
N LEU A 181 20.66 9.82 -15.24
CA LEU A 181 22.09 9.76 -15.56
C LEU A 181 22.33 9.42 -17.04
N GLN A 182 21.53 8.53 -17.63
CA GLN A 182 21.61 8.22 -19.06
C GLN A 182 21.29 9.44 -19.92
N ASP A 183 20.26 10.21 -19.55
CA ASP A 183 19.88 11.44 -20.24
C ASP A 183 21.00 12.50 -20.16
N LYS A 184 21.59 12.68 -18.97
CA LYS A 184 22.74 13.58 -18.77
C LYS A 184 23.96 13.17 -19.59
N ILE A 185 24.25 11.87 -19.65
CA ILE A 185 25.34 11.34 -20.51
C ILE A 185 25.05 11.65 -21.98
N GLY A 186 23.80 11.51 -22.43
CA GLY A 186 23.39 11.88 -23.79
C GLY A 186 23.61 13.36 -24.09
N GLN A 187 23.23 14.25 -23.17
CA GLN A 187 23.43 15.70 -23.30
C GLN A 187 24.93 16.05 -23.38
N ILE A 188 25.76 15.45 -22.52
CA ILE A 188 27.21 15.67 -22.53
C ILE A 188 27.80 15.25 -23.89
N LYS A 189 27.41 14.09 -24.42
CA LYS A 189 27.88 13.63 -25.74
C LYS A 189 27.49 14.59 -26.86
N ASN A 190 26.26 15.12 -26.84
CA ASN A 190 25.83 16.10 -27.83
C ASN A 190 26.66 17.40 -27.73
N LEU A 191 26.90 17.89 -26.50
CA LEU A 191 27.75 19.05 -26.26
C LEU A 191 29.21 18.81 -26.70
N GLU A 192 29.75 17.61 -26.47
CA GLU A 192 31.08 17.23 -26.95
C GLU A 192 31.17 17.30 -28.48
N VAL A 193 30.15 16.83 -29.20
CA VAL A 193 30.07 16.94 -30.67
C VAL A 193 29.99 18.40 -31.09
N GLU A 194 29.12 19.20 -30.49
CA GLU A 194 29.02 20.64 -30.81
C GLU A 194 30.33 21.39 -30.58
N LEU A 195 31.06 21.07 -29.51
CA LEU A 195 32.36 21.67 -29.21
C LEU A 195 33.44 21.23 -30.21
N GLN A 196 33.43 19.97 -30.64
CA GLN A 196 34.34 19.48 -31.67
C GLN A 196 34.06 20.15 -33.02
N ASP A 197 32.79 20.25 -33.41
CA ASP A 197 32.37 20.92 -34.64
C ASP A 197 32.81 22.38 -34.64
N ARG A 198 32.61 23.11 -33.54
CA ARG A 198 33.09 24.50 -33.38
C ARG A 198 34.60 24.62 -33.41
N ALA A 199 35.33 23.67 -32.83
CA ALA A 199 36.79 23.67 -32.87
C ALA A 199 37.32 23.46 -34.30
N GLN A 200 36.68 22.58 -35.08
CA GLN A 200 37.04 22.28 -36.46
C GLN A 200 36.63 23.40 -37.45
N SER A 201 35.50 24.06 -37.19
CA SER A 201 34.99 25.14 -38.03
C SER A 201 35.60 26.52 -37.74
N ARG A 202 36.52 26.64 -36.77
CA ARG A 202 37.26 27.87 -36.49
C ARG A 202 38.34 28.10 -37.57
N PRO A 203 38.19 29.09 -38.47
CA PRO A 203 39.18 29.33 -39.51
C PRO A 203 40.40 30.02 -38.90
N GLY A 204 41.58 29.44 -39.08
CA GLY A 204 42.89 30.10 -39.02
C GLY A 204 43.21 30.91 -37.76
N GLN A 205 43.85 30.28 -36.77
CA GLN A 205 44.95 30.97 -36.10
C GLN A 205 46.02 31.23 -37.16
N VAL A 206 46.11 32.49 -37.59
CA VAL A 206 47.20 33.00 -38.43
C VAL A 206 48.51 32.68 -37.70
N LYS A 207 49.35 31.87 -38.34
CA LYS A 207 50.71 31.58 -37.90
C LYS A 207 51.48 32.91 -37.89
N PRO A 208 51.95 33.43 -36.74
CA PRO A 208 52.74 34.65 -36.73
C PRO A 208 54.15 34.27 -37.17
N GLY A 209 54.48 34.56 -38.43
CA GLY A 209 55.85 34.43 -38.92
C GLY A 209 55.96 33.73 -40.26
N GLN A 210 55.63 34.43 -41.33
CA GLN A 210 56.35 34.29 -42.60
C GLN A 210 56.27 35.63 -43.35
N THR A 211 57.13 36.55 -42.92
CA THR A 211 57.59 37.67 -43.73
C THR A 211 59.03 37.39 -44.14
N LYS A 212 59.21 36.97 -45.39
CA LYS A 212 60.13 37.56 -46.38
C LYS A 212 60.15 36.72 -47.65
#